data_AF-A0A8H7LAV4-F1
#
_entry.id   AF-A0A8H7LAV4-F1
#
_cell.length_a   1.000
_cell.length_b   1.000
_cell.length_c   1.000
_cell.angle_alpha   90.00
_cell.angle_beta   90.00
_cell.angle_gamma   90.00
#
_symmetry.space_group_name_H-M   'P 1'
#
loop_
_entity.id
_entity.type
_entity.pdbx_description
1 polymer ?
#
loop_
_entity_poly.entity_id
_entity_poly.type
_entity_poly.pdbx_seq_one_letter_code
_entity_poly.pdbx_strand_id
1 'polypeptide(L)'
;MIEVVQAIGPQLSVSQIKYSLEQTGSVEATIDMLMDQGNLPYPPSETPSAIVSEDHVTNKEPKSLLEKYKVDCNDIGVVAAEGGWGKDEDERVSLLRKRKADMILRARRNMEKHASESE
;
A
#
# COMPACT_ATOMS: atom_id res chain seq x y z
N MET A 1 -1.99 32.42 7.49
CA MET A 1 -1.52 31.66 6.31
C MET A 1 -2.29 30.36 6.15
N ILE A 2 -2.31 29.47 7.15
CA ILE A 2 -3.01 28.17 7.10
C ILE A 2 -4.53 28.33 6.87
N GLU A 3 -5.20 29.22 7.61
CA GLU A 3 -6.66 29.40 7.53
C GLU A 3 -7.15 29.77 6.12
N VAL A 4 -6.36 30.52 5.35
CA VAL A 4 -6.69 30.92 3.97
C VAL A 4 -6.68 29.69 3.05
N VAL A 5 -5.67 28.82 3.19
CA VAL A 5 -5.59 27.56 2.43
C VAL A 5 -6.70 26.61 2.85
N GLN A 6 -7.03 26.54 4.15
CA GLN A 6 -8.13 25.72 4.68
C GLN A 6 -9.50 26.17 4.14
N ALA A 7 -9.71 27.48 3.95
CA ALA A 7 -10.95 27.99 3.37
C ALA A 7 -11.16 27.55 1.91
N ILE A 8 -10.07 27.36 1.16
CA ILE A 8 -10.09 26.89 -0.23
C ILE A 8 -10.16 25.35 -0.30
N GLY A 9 -9.41 24.66 0.58
CA GLY A 9 -9.38 23.20 0.68
C GLY A 9 -9.83 22.71 2.05
N PRO A 10 -11.14 22.73 2.37
CA PRO A 10 -11.64 22.34 3.69
C PRO A 10 -11.40 20.86 4.02
N GLN A 11 -11.17 20.01 3.02
CA GLN A 11 -10.84 18.60 3.15
C GLN A 11 -9.39 18.32 3.59
N LEU A 12 -8.52 19.34 3.55
CA LEU A 12 -7.11 19.19 3.90
C LEU A 12 -6.93 19.22 5.42
N SER A 13 -5.96 18.46 5.90
CA SER A 13 -5.55 18.55 7.30
C SER A 13 -4.64 19.76 7.51
N VAL A 14 -4.70 20.32 8.72
CA VAL A 14 -3.84 21.44 9.15
C VAL A 14 -2.36 21.07 9.01
N SER A 15 -2.01 19.81 9.25
CA SER A 15 -0.63 19.31 9.12
C SER A 15 -0.12 19.32 7.70
N GLN A 16 -0.94 18.89 6.72
CA GLN A 16 -0.58 18.94 5.29
C GLN A 16 -0.35 20.39 4.82
N ILE A 17 -1.22 21.30 5.26
CA ILE A 17 -1.12 22.72 4.92
C ILE A 17 0.16 23.32 5.54
N LYS A 18 0.45 23.02 6.80
CA LYS A 18 1.69 23.48 7.47
C LYS A 18 2.93 23.02 6.74
N TYR A 19 3.01 21.73 6.42
CA TYR A 19 4.14 21.16 5.71
C TYR A 19 4.37 21.81 4.34
N SER A 20 3.28 22.00 3.58
CA SER A 20 3.35 22.63 2.26
C SER A 20 3.72 24.12 2.32
N LEU A 21 3.26 24.83 3.35
CA LEU A 21 3.65 26.23 3.60
C LEU A 21 5.10 26.36 4.04
N GLU A 22 5.63 25.41 4.82
CA GLU A 22 7.06 25.36 5.17
C GLU A 22 7.95 25.13 3.94
N GLN A 23 7.46 24.34 2.98
CA GLN A 23 8.21 24.00 1.77
C GLN A 23 8.13 25.08 0.68
N THR A 24 6.96 25.70 0.49
CA THR A 24 6.76 26.74 -0.53
C THR A 24 7.04 28.15 -0.01
N GLY A 25 6.93 28.38 1.30
CA GLY A 25 7.12 29.68 1.94
C GLY A 25 6.03 30.73 1.63
N SER A 26 5.00 30.38 0.85
CA SER A 26 3.91 31.30 0.47
C SER A 26 2.58 30.59 0.33
N VAL A 27 1.52 31.32 0.69
CA VAL A 27 0.13 30.86 0.59
C VAL A 27 -0.28 30.67 -0.86
N GLU A 28 0.10 31.59 -1.75
CA GLU A 28 -0.28 31.56 -3.17
C GLU A 28 0.31 30.32 -3.87
N ALA A 29 1.62 30.06 -3.68
CA ALA A 29 2.28 28.88 -4.22
C ALA A 29 1.70 27.56 -3.66
N THR A 30 1.25 27.54 -2.40
CA THR A 30 0.57 26.37 -1.83
C THR A 30 -0.80 26.15 -2.45
N ILE A 31 -1.55 27.22 -2.76
CA ILE A 31 -2.86 27.13 -3.43
C ILE A 31 -2.69 26.67 -4.88
N ASP A 32 -1.71 27.19 -5.60
CA ASP A 32 -1.43 26.74 -6.97
C ASP A 32 -1.08 25.25 -7.00
N MET A 33 -0.23 24.78 -6.08
CA MET A 33 0.09 23.36 -5.94
C MET A 33 -1.14 22.51 -5.58
N LEU A 34 -2.02 23.02 -4.71
CA LEU A 34 -3.29 22.36 -4.40
C LEU A 34 -4.21 22.29 -5.62
N MET A 35 -4.29 23.34 -6.42
CA MET A 35 -5.14 23.34 -7.61
C MET A 35 -4.60 22.46 -8.73
N ASP A 36 -3.28 22.35 -8.87
CA ASP A 36 -2.62 21.47 -9.85
C ASP A 36 -2.71 19.98 -9.45
N GLN A 37 -2.42 19.66 -8.19
CA GLN A 37 -2.35 18.27 -7.70
C GLN A 37 -3.66 17.76 -7.10
N GLY A 38 -4.58 18.66 -6.74
CA GLY A 38 -5.85 18.36 -6.06
C GLY A 38 -5.73 18.00 -4.58
N ASN A 39 -4.52 17.81 -4.04
CA ASN A 39 -4.25 17.51 -2.65
C ASN A 39 -2.82 17.91 -2.26
N LEU A 40 -2.58 18.14 -0.96
CA LEU A 40 -1.24 18.48 -0.43
C LEU A 40 -0.52 17.24 0.12
N PRO A 41 0.82 17.16 0.01
CA PRO A 41 1.60 16.07 0.57
C PRO A 41 1.49 16.02 2.11
N TYR A 42 1.47 14.80 2.66
CA TYR A 42 1.54 14.59 4.10
C TYR A 42 2.99 14.74 4.58
N PRO A 43 3.22 15.36 5.76
CA PRO A 43 4.56 15.44 6.33
C PRO A 43 5.10 14.03 6.65
N PRO A 44 6.42 13.81 6.55
CA PRO A 44 7.03 12.49 6.79
C PRO A 44 6.85 11.98 8.24
N SER A 45 6.51 12.86 9.19
CA SER A 45 6.22 12.51 10.58
C SER A 45 4.79 12.03 10.81
N GLU A 46 3.89 12.20 9.84
CA GLU A 46 2.48 11.85 9.96
C GLU A 46 2.12 10.99 8.75
N THR A 47 2.31 9.67 8.90
CA THR A 47 1.75 8.73 7.93
C THR A 47 0.24 9.00 7.87
N PRO A 48 -0.36 9.14 6.68
CA PRO A 48 -1.81 9.33 6.59
C PRO A 48 -2.43 8.16 7.35
N SER A 49 -3.09 8.45 8.47
CA SER A 49 -3.93 7.50 9.16
C SER A 49 -5.09 7.25 8.22
N ALA A 50 -4.86 6.38 7.24
CA ALA A 50 -5.91 5.64 6.61
C ALA A 50 -6.75 5.10 7.76
N ILE A 51 -8.05 5.24 7.63
CA ILE A 51 -9.04 4.71 8.55
C ILE A 51 -8.90 3.17 8.51
N VAL A 52 -7.88 2.64 9.17
CA VAL A 52 -7.69 1.23 9.46
C VAL A 52 -7.96 1.13 10.94
N SER A 53 -9.17 0.66 11.25
CA SER A 53 -9.62 0.35 12.59
C SER A 53 -8.49 -0.29 13.39
N GLU A 54 -8.16 0.38 14.47
CA GLU A 54 -7.16 -0.03 15.44
C GLU A 54 -7.75 -1.15 16.30
N ASP A 55 -7.57 -2.39 15.88
CA ASP A 55 -7.74 -3.57 16.73
C ASP A 55 -6.34 -4.14 17.02
N HIS A 56 -5.71 -3.61 18.06
CA HIS A 56 -4.50 -4.17 18.64
C HIS A 56 -4.84 -5.47 19.38
N VAL A 57 -5.08 -6.53 18.62
CA VAL A 57 -5.00 -7.90 19.12
C VAL A 57 -3.51 -8.27 19.16
N THR A 58 -3.06 -8.87 20.25
CA THR A 58 -1.72 -9.46 20.42
C THR A 58 -1.50 -10.60 19.41
N ASN A 59 -1.33 -10.24 18.14
CA ASN A 59 -1.29 -11.19 17.04
C ASN A 59 0.17 -11.47 16.72
N LYS A 60 0.61 -12.71 16.96
CA LYS A 60 1.94 -13.18 16.57
C LYS A 60 2.15 -12.82 15.10
N GLU A 61 3.08 -11.91 14.82
CA GLU A 61 3.38 -11.57 13.43
C GLU A 61 3.77 -12.86 12.69
N PRO A 62 3.15 -13.14 11.53
CA PRO A 62 3.47 -14.35 10.79
C PRO A 62 4.93 -14.27 10.35
N LYS A 63 5.75 -15.25 10.76
CA LYS A 63 7.20 -15.26 10.50
C LYS A 63 7.53 -15.41 9.02
N SER A 64 6.56 -15.78 8.21
CA SER A 64 6.70 -15.94 6.77
C SER A 64 5.40 -15.62 6.03
N LEU A 65 5.53 -15.27 4.75
CA LEU A 65 4.38 -15.09 3.87
C LEU A 65 3.55 -16.39 3.72
N LEU A 66 4.18 -17.56 3.86
CA LEU A 66 3.47 -18.85 3.85
C LEU A 66 2.48 -18.93 5.02
N GLU A 67 2.91 -18.53 6.22
CA GLU A 67 2.06 -18.52 7.42
C GLU A 67 0.95 -17.46 7.33
N LYS A 68 1.27 -16.29 6.77
CA LYS A 68 0.32 -15.18 6.55
C LYS A 68 -0.81 -15.56 5.60
N TYR A 69 -0.49 -16.29 4.53
CA TYR A 69 -1.45 -16.64 3.48
C TYR A 69 -1.92 -18.10 3.54
N LYS A 70 -1.48 -18.87 4.54
CA LYS A 70 -1.79 -20.30 4.71
C LYS A 70 -1.50 -21.09 3.43
N VAL A 71 -0.33 -20.86 2.85
CA VAL A 71 0.13 -21.52 1.63
C VAL A 71 1.07 -22.66 2.00
N ASP A 72 0.75 -23.88 1.57
CA ASP A 72 1.59 -25.06 1.80
C ASP A 72 2.84 -25.01 0.90
N CYS A 73 3.99 -25.38 1.45
CA CYS A 73 5.26 -25.32 0.72
C CYS A 73 5.41 -26.39 -0.37
N ASN A 74 4.60 -27.45 -0.31
CA ASN A 74 4.61 -28.56 -1.27
C ASN A 74 3.62 -28.40 -2.42
N ASP A 75 2.82 -27.32 -2.44
CA ASP A 75 1.91 -27.06 -3.54
C ASP A 75 2.71 -26.75 -4.81
N ILE A 76 2.54 -27.58 -5.84
CA ILE A 76 3.17 -27.36 -7.14
C ILE A 76 2.34 -26.28 -7.84
N GLY A 77 2.80 -25.03 -7.77
CA GLY A 77 2.18 -23.87 -8.39
C GLY A 77 2.08 -24.00 -9.91
N VAL A 78 1.02 -24.65 -10.40
CA VAL A 78 0.66 -24.70 -11.81
C VAL A 78 -0.62 -23.88 -11.99
N VAL A 79 -0.44 -22.57 -12.13
CA VAL A 79 -1.47 -21.74 -12.73
C VAL A 79 -0.83 -20.78 -13.71
N ALA A 80 -1.01 -21.09 -15.00
CA ALA A 80 -0.80 -20.15 -16.07
C ALA A 80 -1.74 -18.96 -15.87
N ALA A 81 -1.21 -17.75 -16.07
CA ALA A 81 -1.95 -16.51 -15.92
C ALA A 81 -3.00 -16.39 -17.04
N GLU A 82 -4.20 -16.92 -16.82
CA GLU A 82 -5.34 -16.61 -17.67
C GLU A 82 -5.78 -15.17 -17.39
N GLY A 83 -5.74 -14.33 -18.44
CA GLY A 83 -5.64 -12.87 -18.37
C GLY A 83 -6.92 -12.10 -18.03
N GLY A 84 -7.82 -12.63 -17.21
CA GLY A 84 -9.07 -11.95 -16.83
C GLY A 84 -9.18 -11.76 -15.32
N TRP A 85 -9.63 -10.58 -14.88
CA TRP A 85 -10.21 -10.45 -13.53
C TRP A 85 -11.58 -11.15 -13.61
N GLY A 86 -11.85 -12.11 -12.72
CA GLY A 86 -13.10 -12.90 -12.71
C GLY A 86 -14.35 -12.02 -12.83
N LYS A 87 -15.45 -12.59 -13.34
CA LYS A 87 -16.68 -11.82 -13.63
C LYS A 87 -17.41 -11.41 -12.36
N ASP A 88 -17.25 -12.21 -11.31
CA ASP A 88 -17.86 -12.02 -10.00
C ASP A 88 -16.81 -11.75 -8.91
N GLU A 89 -17.23 -11.14 -7.80
CA GLU A 89 -16.33 -10.78 -6.70
C GLU A 89 -15.67 -12.02 -6.07
N ASP A 90 -16.44 -13.08 -5.84
CA ASP A 90 -15.92 -14.33 -5.27
C ASP A 90 -14.89 -15.01 -6.17
N GLU A 91 -15.13 -15.02 -7.48
CA GLU A 91 -14.18 -15.53 -8.48
C GLU A 91 -12.90 -14.70 -8.48
N ARG A 92 -13.04 -13.37 -8.44
CA ARG A 92 -11.91 -12.43 -8.41
C ARG A 92 -11.07 -12.61 -7.14
N VAL A 93 -11.70 -12.72 -5.98
CA VAL A 93 -11.00 -12.94 -4.70
C VAL A 93 -10.27 -14.29 -4.72
N SER A 94 -10.93 -15.34 -5.21
CA SER A 94 -10.32 -16.68 -5.32
C SER A 94 -9.13 -16.70 -6.27
N LEU A 95 -9.27 -16.04 -7.43
CA LEU A 95 -8.20 -15.90 -8.42
C LEU A 95 -7.01 -15.11 -7.86
N LEU A 96 -7.26 -14.00 -7.16
CA LEU A 96 -6.21 -13.20 -6.52
C LEU A 96 -5.47 -13.99 -5.43
N ARG A 97 -6.20 -14.76 -4.61
CA ARG A 97 -5.59 -15.65 -3.60
C ARG A 97 -4.70 -16.69 -4.26
N LYS A 98 -5.19 -17.35 -5.33
CA LYS A 98 -4.44 -18.36 -6.08
C LYS A 98 -3.16 -17.79 -6.72
N ARG A 99 -3.27 -16.63 -7.38
CA ARG A 99 -2.13 -15.93 -8.00
C ARG A 99 -1.11 -15.49 -6.96
N LYS A 100 -1.57 -15.05 -5.79
CA LYS A 100 -0.69 -14.67 -4.69
C LYS A 100 0.08 -15.85 -4.12
N ALA A 101 -0.59 -16.98 -3.94
CA ALA A 101 0.05 -18.23 -3.51
C ALA A 101 1.13 -18.68 -4.50
N ASP A 102 0.81 -18.70 -5.80
CA ASP A 102 1.77 -19.04 -6.86
C ASP A 102 2.98 -18.09 -6.89
N MET A 103 2.75 -16.79 -6.74
CA MET A 103 3.83 -15.80 -6.63
C MET A 103 4.75 -16.07 -5.44
N ILE A 104 4.21 -16.40 -4.27
CA ILE A 104 4.99 -16.69 -3.06
C ILE A 104 5.87 -17.94 -3.28
N LEU A 105 5.31 -18.99 -3.88
CA LEU A 105 6.03 -20.22 -4.17
C LEU A 105 7.14 -20.01 -5.21
N ARG A 106 6.86 -19.26 -6.28
CA ARG A 106 7.87 -18.90 -7.29
C ARG A 106 9.00 -18.06 -6.70
N ALA A 107 8.66 -17.06 -5.90
CA ALA A 107 9.65 -16.21 -5.24
C ALA A 107 10.56 -17.04 -4.32
N ARG A 108 9.97 -17.96 -3.54
CA ARG A 108 10.73 -18.89 -2.68
C ARG A 108 11.70 -19.75 -3.49
N ARG A 109 11.22 -20.39 -4.55
CA ARG A 109 12.06 -21.23 -5.42
C ARG A 109 13.19 -20.42 -6.07
N ASN A 110 12.93 -19.16 -6.44
CA ASN A 110 13.96 -18.29 -7.00
C ASN A 110 15.01 -17.92 -5.95
N MET A 111 14.59 -17.61 -4.72
CA MET A 111 15.50 -17.35 -3.60
C MET A 111 16.37 -18.57 -3.25
N GLU A 112 15.79 -19.78 -3.26
CA GLU A 112 16.53 -21.03 -3.02
C GLU A 112 17.60 -21.26 -4.10
N LYS A 113 17.30 -20.98 -5.37
CA LYS A 113 18.30 -21.05 -6.46
C LYS A 113 19.43 -20.04 -6.26
N HIS A 114 19.11 -18.78 -6.00
CA HIS A 114 20.12 -17.74 -5.78
C HIS A 114 20.97 -17.99 -4.53
N ALA A 115 20.39 -18.56 -3.47
CA ALA A 115 21.15 -18.98 -2.30
C ALA A 115 22.16 -20.07 -2.65
N SER A 116 21.76 -21.08 -3.43
CA SER A 116 22.67 -22.16 -3.87
C SER A 116 23.74 -21.73 -4.88
N GLU A 117 23.52 -20.65 -5.63
CA GLU A 117 24.49 -20.10 -6.58
C GLU A 117 25.51 -19.15 -5.93
N SER A 118 25.26 -18.72 -4.69
CA SER A 118 26.10 -17.75 -3.96
C SER A 118 27.01 -18.41 -2.91
N GLU A 119 27.02 -19.75 -2.82
CA GLU A 119 27.96 -20.59 -2.05
C GLU A 119 29.00 -21.23 -2.98
#